data_AF-A0A6M3KZI2-F1
#
_entry.id   AF-A0A6M3KZI2-F1
#
_cell.length_a   1.000
_cell.length_b   1.000
_cell.length_c   1.000
_cell.angle_alpha   90.00
_cell.angle_beta   90.00
_cell.angle_gamma   90.00
#
_symmetry.space_group_name_H-M   'P 1'
#
loop_
_entity.id
_entity.type
_entity.pdbx_description
1 polymer ?
#
loop_
_entity_poly.entity_id
_entity_poly.type
_entity_poly.pdbx_seq_one_letter_code
_entity_poly.pdbx_strand_id
1 'polypeptide(L)'
;MKIIRVFPRKTKATPSDELVRFTTPSFFDEADEIHISVTFSYDLKNAEQLYKDWQHVAPTKIGGVALGDKGAEFIPGKYLKKGYTITSRGCPNKCWFCDVWKREGNIRELEIKDGYNVLDSNLLACSDQHIKKVFEMLKQQKEKSLFTGGLEAARLKDWHIEELLKIKPKRMFFAYDTKDDYEPLQIAGKNLINAGFTIASHTLMCYVLIGYPKDTFVMAEKRLLEAMDIGFTPMAMLYRNKTGETKETWKKFQRLWARAGLIYARKQKFL
;
A
#
# COMPACT_ATOMS: atom_id res chain seq x y z
N MET A 1 -27.27 -5.54 11.85
CA MET A 1 -26.19 -5.25 12.81
C MET A 1 -25.47 -3.97 12.40
N LYS A 2 -25.62 -2.90 13.19
CA LYS A 2 -25.01 -1.59 13.07
C LYS A 2 -23.64 -1.61 13.75
N ILE A 3 -22.56 -1.54 12.97
CA ILE A 3 -21.19 -1.54 13.50
C ILE A 3 -20.58 -0.15 13.29
N ILE A 4 -20.26 0.54 14.39
CA ILE A 4 -19.40 1.73 14.32
C ILE A 4 -17.95 1.28 14.24
N ARG A 5 -17.22 1.81 13.26
CA ARG A 5 -15.79 1.54 13.06
C ARG A 5 -14.99 2.77 13.45
N VAL A 6 -14.12 2.59 14.42
CA VAL A 6 -13.29 3.64 14.98
C VAL A 6 -11.86 3.44 14.48
N PHE A 7 -11.24 4.50 13.99
CA PHE A 7 -9.86 4.48 13.52
C PHE A 7 -9.05 5.50 14.32
N PRO A 8 -7.92 5.12 14.91
CA PRO A 8 -7.03 6.07 15.62
C PRO A 8 -6.52 7.21 14.72
N ARG A 9 -6.58 7.03 13.39
CA ARG A 9 -6.08 7.97 12.39
C ARG A 9 -6.89 7.88 11.10
N LYS A 10 -7.17 9.04 10.50
CA LYS A 10 -7.72 9.13 9.14
C LYS A 10 -6.62 8.99 8.09
N THR A 11 -6.86 8.12 7.11
CA THR A 11 -6.02 7.95 5.91
C THR A 11 -6.87 8.09 4.65
N LYS A 12 -6.23 8.05 3.48
CA LYS A 12 -6.95 8.04 2.19
C LYS A 12 -7.80 6.77 1.99
N ALA A 13 -7.41 5.67 2.63
CA ALA A 13 -8.07 4.38 2.50
C ALA A 13 -9.15 4.16 3.58
N THR A 14 -9.26 5.04 4.57
CA THR A 14 -10.30 4.93 5.60
C THR A 14 -11.69 5.09 4.95
N PRO A 15 -12.69 4.24 5.26
CA PRO A 15 -14.06 4.43 4.78
C PRO A 15 -14.60 5.81 5.17
N SER A 16 -15.60 6.29 4.44
CA SER A 16 -16.15 7.64 4.58
C SER A 16 -17.66 7.65 4.76
N ASP A 17 -18.23 6.53 5.17
CA ASP A 17 -19.64 6.42 5.50
C ASP A 17 -19.92 6.88 6.94
N GLU A 18 -21.20 7.04 7.28
CA GLU A 18 -21.67 7.63 8.53
C GLU A 18 -21.34 6.82 9.79
N LEU A 19 -20.92 5.57 9.66
CA LEU A 19 -20.57 4.69 10.78
C LEU A 19 -19.06 4.70 11.07
N VAL A 20 -18.33 5.69 10.55
CA VAL A 20 -16.89 5.86 10.79
C VAL A 20 -16.62 6.95 11.82
N ARG A 21 -15.73 6.68 12.76
CA ARG A 21 -15.31 7.63 13.82
C ARG A 21 -13.79 7.68 13.94
N PHE A 22 -13.30 8.80 14.46
CA PHE A 22 -11.86 9.06 14.66
C PHE A 22 -11.53 9.52 16.08
N THR A 23 -12.55 9.67 16.92
CA THR A 23 -12.49 10.31 18.23
C THR A 23 -13.32 9.49 19.22
N THR A 24 -13.41 9.99 20.45
CA THR A 24 -14.31 9.47 21.49
C THR A 24 -15.78 9.50 21.02
N PRO A 25 -16.67 8.71 21.65
CA PRO A 25 -18.09 8.73 21.35
C PRO A 25 -18.71 10.12 21.55
N SER A 26 -19.72 10.42 20.73
CA SER A 26 -20.66 11.51 20.94
C SER A 26 -21.91 11.02 21.68
N PHE A 27 -22.72 11.96 22.17
CA PHE A 27 -23.99 11.65 22.84
C PHE A 27 -25.00 10.89 21.96
N PHE A 28 -24.85 10.96 20.64
CA PHE A 28 -25.78 10.36 19.67
C PHE A 28 -25.26 9.05 19.06
N ASP A 29 -24.10 8.57 19.51
CA ASP A 29 -23.54 7.32 18.99
C ASP A 29 -24.25 6.11 19.59
N GLU A 30 -24.80 5.30 18.70
CA GLU A 30 -25.51 4.07 19.04
C GLU A 30 -25.11 2.99 18.03
N ALA A 31 -24.76 1.79 18.50
CA ALA A 31 -24.33 0.67 17.66
C ALA A 31 -24.58 -0.67 18.37
N ASP A 32 -24.66 -1.75 17.59
CA ASP A 32 -24.67 -3.12 18.12
C ASP A 32 -23.26 -3.56 18.52
N GLU A 33 -22.24 -3.13 17.76
CA GLU A 33 -20.82 -3.40 18.04
C GLU A 33 -19.93 -2.20 17.67
N ILE A 34 -18.83 -2.04 18.40
CA ILE A 34 -17.76 -1.08 18.05
C ILE A 34 -16.51 -1.84 17.63
N HIS A 35 -15.95 -1.51 16.47
CA HIS A 35 -14.69 -2.08 15.99
C HIS A 35 -13.61 -1.00 15.88
N ILE A 36 -12.58 -1.11 16.72
CA ILE A 36 -11.39 -0.27 16.65
C ILE A 36 -10.36 -0.96 15.76
N SER A 37 -10.10 -0.39 14.58
CA SER A 37 -9.17 -0.94 13.58
C SER A 37 -7.86 -0.16 13.56
N VAL A 38 -6.79 -0.79 14.04
CA VAL A 38 -5.46 -0.19 14.20
C VAL A 38 -4.50 -0.63 13.10
N THR A 39 -4.08 0.31 12.27
CA THR A 39 -3.14 0.04 11.16
C THR A 39 -1.68 0.23 11.56
N PHE A 40 -1.38 1.22 12.41
CA PHE A 40 -0.02 1.58 12.76
C PHE A 40 0.27 1.31 14.24
N SER A 41 1.40 0.66 14.53
CA SER A 41 1.82 0.34 15.91
C SER A 41 2.02 1.57 16.78
N TYR A 42 2.43 2.70 16.20
CA TYR A 42 2.58 3.95 16.92
C TYR A 42 1.25 4.64 17.27
N ASP A 43 0.11 4.15 16.77
CA ASP A 43 -1.21 4.62 17.17
C ASP A 43 -1.85 3.73 18.27
N LEU A 44 -1.14 2.72 18.80
CA LEU A 44 -1.67 1.76 19.80
C LEU A 44 -2.13 2.44 21.10
N LYS A 45 -1.36 3.37 21.65
CA LYS A 45 -1.75 4.12 22.86
C LYS A 45 -3.07 4.87 22.67
N ASN A 46 -3.28 5.47 21.50
CA ASN A 46 -4.54 6.13 21.18
C ASN A 46 -5.68 5.12 21.01
N ALA A 47 -5.41 3.97 20.39
CA ALA A 47 -6.40 2.91 20.24
C ALA A 47 -6.86 2.32 21.59
N GLU A 48 -5.96 2.17 22.56
CA GLU A 48 -6.27 1.74 23.92
C GLU A 48 -7.16 2.77 24.65
N GLN A 49 -6.91 4.07 24.44
CA GLN A 49 -7.77 5.10 25.01
C GLN A 49 -9.17 5.07 24.36
N LEU A 50 -9.23 5.00 23.03
CA LEU A 50 -10.49 4.85 22.32
C LEU A 50 -11.26 3.61 22.78
N TYR A 51 -10.59 2.49 23.05
CA TYR A 51 -11.24 1.30 23.60
C TYR A 51 -11.93 1.59 24.93
N LYS A 52 -11.24 2.29 25.83
CA LYS A 52 -11.80 2.66 27.13
C LYS A 52 -13.01 3.57 27.02
N ASP A 53 -13.01 4.48 26.05
CA ASP A 53 -14.11 5.42 25.85
C ASP A 53 -15.33 4.75 25.19
N TRP A 54 -15.08 3.88 24.20
CA TRP A 54 -16.13 3.26 23.39
C TRP A 54 -16.78 2.02 24.04
N GLN A 55 -16.11 1.31 24.95
CA GLN A 55 -16.66 0.12 25.63
C GLN A 55 -17.92 0.43 26.46
N HIS A 56 -18.17 1.69 26.79
CA HIS A 56 -19.36 2.13 27.52
C HIS A 56 -20.59 2.34 26.60
N VAL A 57 -20.41 2.34 25.29
CA VAL A 57 -21.49 2.53 24.29
C VAL A 57 -22.06 1.19 23.85
N ALA A 58 -21.18 0.25 23.46
CA ALA A 58 -21.55 -1.08 22.98
C ALA A 58 -20.36 -2.04 23.08
N PRO A 59 -20.57 -3.38 22.95
CA PRO A 59 -19.49 -4.36 22.91
C PRO A 59 -18.39 -3.93 21.92
N THR A 60 -17.18 -3.70 22.46
CA THR A 60 -16.07 -3.10 21.72
C THR A 60 -14.98 -4.12 21.47
N LYS A 61 -14.53 -4.21 20.21
CA LYS A 61 -13.41 -5.07 19.77
C LYS A 61 -12.28 -4.16 19.28
N ILE A 62 -11.05 -4.50 19.63
CA ILE A 62 -9.85 -3.85 19.13
C ILE A 62 -9.01 -4.85 18.33
N GLY A 63 -8.57 -4.45 17.14
CA GLY A 63 -7.84 -5.32 16.23
C GLY A 63 -7.15 -4.58 15.10
N GLY A 64 -6.77 -5.31 14.06
CA GLY A 64 -6.02 -4.78 12.92
C GLY A 64 -4.54 -5.16 12.94
N VAL A 65 -3.85 -4.84 11.84
CA VAL A 65 -2.51 -5.36 11.54
C VAL A 65 -1.44 -4.92 12.55
N ALA A 66 -1.64 -3.79 13.24
CA ALA A 66 -0.73 -3.33 14.30
C ALA A 66 -0.75 -4.24 15.55
N LEU A 67 -1.84 -4.99 15.74
CA LEU A 67 -2.05 -5.94 16.83
C LEU A 67 -1.80 -7.39 16.40
N GLY A 68 -1.19 -7.60 15.24
CA GLY A 68 -0.83 -8.94 14.75
C GLY A 68 -1.96 -9.69 14.03
N ASP A 69 -3.06 -9.02 13.68
CA ASP A 69 -4.14 -9.62 12.89
C ASP A 69 -3.60 -10.15 11.54
N LYS A 70 -3.75 -11.45 11.31
CA LYS A 70 -3.31 -12.13 10.08
C LYS A 70 -4.15 -11.79 8.86
N GLY A 71 -5.28 -11.10 9.07
CA GLY A 71 -6.25 -10.78 8.04
C GLY A 71 -7.13 -12.00 7.72
N ALA A 72 -8.42 -11.87 8.01
CA ALA A 72 -9.44 -12.81 7.52
C ALA A 72 -9.78 -12.52 6.04
N GLU A 73 -10.88 -13.12 5.56
CA GLU A 73 -11.49 -12.76 4.28
C GLU A 73 -11.72 -11.25 4.14
N PHE A 74 -11.62 -10.77 2.90
CA PHE A 74 -11.80 -9.35 2.61
C PHE A 74 -13.29 -9.00 2.48
N ILE A 75 -13.72 -8.00 3.25
CA ILE A 75 -15.09 -7.46 3.19
C ILE A 75 -15.02 -6.02 2.68
N PRO A 76 -15.45 -5.74 1.43
CA PRO A 76 -15.41 -4.41 0.84
C PRO A 76 -16.16 -3.38 1.69
N GLY A 77 -15.58 -2.20 1.87
CA GLY A 77 -16.21 -1.12 2.64
C GLY A 77 -16.12 -1.28 4.16
N LYS A 78 -15.72 -2.44 4.70
CA LYS A 78 -15.66 -2.65 6.17
C LYS A 78 -14.56 -1.82 6.79
N TYR A 79 -13.29 -2.18 6.65
CA TYR A 79 -12.18 -1.39 7.22
C TYR A 79 -11.42 -0.55 6.19
N LEU A 80 -11.76 -0.71 4.91
CA LEU A 80 -11.19 0.03 3.79
C LEU A 80 -12.32 0.61 2.94
N LYS A 81 -12.10 1.80 2.39
CA LYS A 81 -13.04 2.51 1.54
C LYS A 81 -13.45 1.63 0.35
N LYS A 82 -14.71 1.74 -0.08
CA LYS A 82 -15.18 1.10 -1.31
C LYS A 82 -14.27 1.46 -2.49
N GLY A 83 -14.02 0.49 -3.37
CA GLY A 83 -13.08 0.62 -4.49
C GLY A 83 -11.68 0.06 -4.22
N TYR A 84 -11.31 -0.12 -2.95
CA TYR A 84 -10.13 -0.90 -2.57
C TYR A 84 -10.48 -2.39 -2.49
N THR A 85 -9.56 -3.25 -2.91
CA THR A 85 -9.71 -4.70 -2.80
C THR A 85 -8.45 -5.38 -2.32
N ILE A 86 -8.63 -6.47 -1.57
CA ILE A 86 -7.56 -7.39 -1.22
C ILE A 86 -8.02 -8.79 -1.63
N THR A 87 -7.30 -9.34 -2.60
CA THR A 87 -7.55 -10.63 -3.23
C THR A 87 -6.61 -11.71 -2.70
N SER A 88 -5.53 -11.33 -2.02
CA SER A 88 -4.63 -12.26 -1.33
C SER A 88 -3.98 -11.67 -0.07
N ARG A 89 -3.52 -12.55 0.81
CA ARG A 89 -2.76 -12.25 2.04
C ARG A 89 -1.43 -12.98 2.02
N GLY A 90 -0.49 -12.51 2.83
CA GLY A 90 0.82 -13.12 2.95
C GLY A 90 1.81 -12.64 1.90
N CYS A 91 3.07 -13.01 2.11
CA CYS A 91 4.15 -12.74 1.17
C CYS A 91 5.28 -13.75 1.45
N PRO A 92 5.82 -14.42 0.41
CA PRO A 92 6.89 -15.41 0.61
C PRO A 92 8.24 -14.73 0.92
N ASN A 93 8.37 -13.43 0.64
CA ASN A 93 9.61 -12.68 0.83
C ASN A 93 9.82 -12.34 2.32
N LYS A 94 11.06 -12.49 2.79
CA LYS A 94 11.44 -12.27 4.20
C LYS A 94 12.15 -10.93 4.41
N CYS A 95 11.61 -9.86 3.83
CA CYS A 95 12.19 -8.52 3.93
C CYS A 95 12.34 -8.10 5.40
N TRP A 96 13.52 -7.55 5.77
CA TRP A 96 13.85 -7.21 7.15
C TRP A 96 12.98 -6.08 7.73
N PHE A 97 12.51 -5.18 6.87
CA PHE A 97 11.69 -4.02 7.23
C PHE A 97 10.18 -4.32 7.24
N CYS A 98 9.76 -5.51 6.77
CA CYS A 98 8.36 -5.86 6.60
C CYS A 98 7.94 -6.95 7.61
N ASP A 99 6.73 -6.81 8.15
CA ASP A 99 6.16 -7.78 9.09
C ASP A 99 5.10 -8.70 8.45
N VAL A 100 4.78 -8.54 7.16
CA VAL A 100 3.76 -9.36 6.47
C VAL A 100 4.07 -10.85 6.58
N TRP A 101 5.28 -11.29 6.24
CA TRP A 101 5.64 -12.71 6.27
C TRP A 101 5.65 -13.30 7.68
N LYS A 102 5.89 -12.48 8.72
CA LYS A 102 5.83 -12.91 10.13
C LYS A 102 4.37 -13.03 10.60
N ARG A 103 3.52 -12.10 10.19
CA ARG A 103 2.12 -11.99 10.63
C ARG A 103 1.22 -12.92 9.84
N GLU A 104 1.20 -12.77 8.52
CA GLU A 104 0.28 -13.44 7.60
C GLU A 104 0.84 -14.76 7.05
N GLY A 105 2.17 -14.91 7.02
CA GLY A 105 2.85 -16.11 6.49
C GLY A 105 2.98 -16.10 4.96
N ASN A 106 2.99 -17.31 4.38
CA ASN A 106 3.01 -17.52 2.94
C ASN A 106 1.72 -17.01 2.27
N ILE A 107 1.75 -16.92 0.94
CA ILE A 107 0.60 -16.46 0.15
C ILE A 107 -0.62 -17.32 0.40
N ARG A 108 -1.74 -16.65 0.64
CA ARG A 108 -3.08 -17.22 0.73
C ARG A 108 -4.01 -16.39 -0.15
N GLU A 109 -4.50 -17.04 -1.19
CA GLU A 109 -5.53 -16.50 -2.07
C GLU A 109 -6.87 -16.42 -1.33
N LEU A 110 -7.59 -15.31 -1.52
CA LEU A 110 -8.90 -15.06 -0.94
C LEU A 110 -9.98 -15.12 -2.02
N GLU A 111 -11.24 -15.02 -1.61
CA GLU A 111 -12.31 -14.74 -2.56
C GLU A 111 -12.09 -13.35 -3.19
N ILE A 112 -12.13 -13.29 -4.53
CA ILE A 112 -11.96 -12.03 -5.25
C ILE A 112 -13.24 -11.21 -5.10
N LYS A 113 -13.11 -10.03 -4.48
CA LYS A 113 -14.18 -9.03 -4.39
C LYS A 113 -13.84 -7.85 -5.29
N ASP A 114 -14.87 -7.24 -5.86
CA ASP A 114 -14.72 -6.09 -6.75
C ASP A 114 -14.00 -4.91 -6.10
N GLY A 115 -13.11 -4.30 -6.86
CA GLY A 115 -12.43 -3.07 -6.52
C GLY A 115 -11.38 -2.72 -7.56
N TYR A 116 -11.17 -1.43 -7.78
CA TYR A 116 -10.21 -0.95 -8.76
C TYR A 116 -8.81 -0.72 -8.16
N ASN A 117 -8.65 -0.72 -6.82
CA ASN A 117 -7.34 -0.54 -6.19
C ASN A 117 -6.91 -1.77 -5.39
N VAL A 118 -5.97 -2.54 -5.93
CA VAL A 118 -5.46 -3.78 -5.33
C VAL A 118 -4.42 -3.46 -4.24
N LEU A 119 -4.65 -3.99 -3.03
CA LEU A 119 -3.81 -3.84 -1.84
C LEU A 119 -3.19 -5.16 -1.35
N ASP A 120 -3.09 -6.15 -2.22
CA ASP A 120 -2.40 -7.40 -1.92
C ASP A 120 -0.97 -7.12 -1.49
N SER A 121 -0.49 -7.87 -0.50
CA SER A 121 0.91 -7.71 -0.07
C SER A 121 1.88 -8.16 -1.15
N ASN A 122 1.48 -9.09 -2.02
CA ASN A 122 2.22 -9.51 -3.20
C ASN A 122 1.32 -10.29 -4.18
N LEU A 123 0.58 -9.57 -5.04
CA LEU A 123 -0.32 -10.19 -6.02
C LEU A 123 0.42 -11.19 -6.94
N LEU A 124 1.63 -10.84 -7.39
CA LEU A 124 2.40 -11.64 -8.35
C LEU A 124 3.03 -12.91 -7.75
N ALA A 125 2.89 -13.12 -6.43
CA ALA A 125 3.23 -14.37 -5.78
C ALA A 125 2.06 -15.36 -5.69
N CYS A 126 0.85 -14.96 -6.12
CA CYS A 126 -0.29 -15.86 -6.25
C CYS A 126 -0.13 -16.82 -7.44
N SER A 127 -1.00 -17.82 -7.53
CA SER A 127 -1.08 -18.70 -8.70
C SER A 127 -1.47 -17.90 -9.96
N ASP A 128 -0.98 -18.36 -11.12
CA ASP A 128 -1.32 -17.74 -12.40
C ASP A 128 -2.84 -17.73 -12.63
N GLN A 129 -3.57 -18.75 -12.14
CA GLN A 129 -5.04 -18.80 -12.25
C GLN A 129 -5.71 -17.69 -11.44
N HIS A 130 -5.24 -17.42 -10.22
CA HIS A 130 -5.77 -16.35 -9.39
C HIS A 130 -5.48 -14.98 -9.99
N ILE A 131 -4.23 -14.73 -10.41
CA ILE A 131 -3.82 -13.47 -11.04
C ILE A 131 -4.69 -13.18 -12.28
N LYS A 132 -4.93 -14.19 -13.13
CA LYS A 132 -5.84 -14.06 -14.29
C LYS A 132 -7.25 -13.63 -13.86
N LYS A 133 -7.83 -14.26 -12.83
CA LYS A 133 -9.16 -13.89 -12.32
C LYS A 133 -9.19 -12.46 -11.76
N VAL A 134 -8.14 -12.03 -11.06
CA VAL A 134 -8.02 -10.64 -10.58
C VAL A 134 -7.96 -9.67 -11.76
N PHE A 135 -7.17 -9.99 -12.79
CA PHE A 135 -7.08 -9.19 -14.00
C PHE A 135 -8.40 -9.11 -14.77
N GLU A 136 -9.16 -10.20 -14.86
CA GLU A 136 -10.52 -10.19 -15.43
C GLU A 136 -11.48 -9.30 -14.63
N MET A 137 -11.48 -9.41 -13.30
CA MET A 137 -12.27 -8.52 -12.44
C MET A 137 -11.91 -7.04 -12.68
N LEU A 138 -10.61 -6.73 -12.80
CA LEU A 138 -10.14 -5.36 -13.02
C LEU A 138 -10.60 -4.78 -14.37
N LYS A 139 -10.68 -5.60 -15.44
CA LYS A 139 -11.19 -5.16 -16.75
C LYS A 139 -12.66 -4.74 -16.72
N GLN A 140 -13.43 -5.27 -15.76
CA GLN A 140 -14.86 -4.99 -15.61
C GLN A 140 -15.14 -3.75 -14.75
N GLN A 141 -14.12 -3.19 -14.09
CA GLN A 141 -14.29 -2.02 -13.23
C GLN A 141 -14.49 -0.75 -14.07
N LYS A 142 -15.40 0.13 -13.63
CA LYS A 142 -15.59 1.47 -14.23
C LYS A 142 -14.36 2.37 -14.05
N GLU A 143 -13.71 2.28 -12.90
CA GLU A 143 -12.55 3.08 -12.56
C GLU A 143 -11.28 2.40 -13.08
N LYS A 144 -10.31 3.21 -13.53
CA LYS A 144 -9.01 2.68 -13.93
C LYS A 144 -8.28 2.05 -12.76
N SER A 145 -7.73 0.86 -12.99
CA SER A 145 -7.05 0.07 -11.97
C SER A 145 -5.85 0.78 -11.36
N LEU A 146 -5.64 0.54 -10.08
CA LEU A 146 -4.53 1.01 -9.27
C LEU A 146 -3.91 -0.20 -8.59
N PHE A 147 -2.59 -0.29 -8.62
CA PHE A 147 -1.84 -1.28 -7.85
C PHE A 147 -1.03 -0.55 -6.80
N THR A 148 -1.72 -0.01 -5.78
CA THR A 148 -1.04 0.69 -4.67
C THR A 148 -0.48 -0.26 -3.61
N GLY A 149 -0.94 -1.52 -3.58
CA GLY A 149 -0.25 -2.61 -2.85
C GLY A 149 1.10 -2.99 -3.45
N GLY A 150 1.31 -2.65 -4.73
CA GLY A 150 2.56 -2.91 -5.46
C GLY A 150 2.54 -4.20 -6.28
N LEU A 151 3.44 -4.26 -7.25
CA LEU A 151 3.77 -5.44 -8.05
C LEU A 151 5.27 -5.74 -7.84
N GLU A 152 5.61 -7.00 -7.61
CA GLU A 152 7.00 -7.41 -7.43
C GLU A 152 7.70 -7.53 -8.79
N ALA A 153 8.75 -6.72 -9.01
CA ALA A 153 9.50 -6.71 -10.26
C ALA A 153 10.08 -8.08 -10.61
N ALA A 154 10.64 -8.79 -9.63
CA ALA A 154 11.24 -10.11 -9.80
C ALA A 154 10.26 -11.22 -10.20
N ARG A 155 8.95 -11.01 -10.02
CA ARG A 155 7.88 -11.95 -10.40
C ARG A 155 7.10 -11.51 -11.63
N LEU A 156 7.48 -10.39 -12.23
CA LEU A 156 6.84 -9.90 -13.44
C LEU A 156 7.19 -10.85 -14.61
N LYS A 157 6.16 -11.33 -15.30
CA LYS A 157 6.25 -12.24 -16.46
C LYS A 157 5.69 -11.52 -17.67
N ASP A 158 6.06 -11.93 -18.87
CA ASP A 158 5.61 -11.29 -20.11
C ASP A 158 4.08 -11.27 -20.25
N TRP A 159 3.42 -12.39 -19.91
CA TRP A 159 1.95 -12.45 -19.94
C TRP A 159 1.29 -11.49 -18.92
N HIS A 160 1.95 -11.18 -17.80
CA HIS A 160 1.46 -10.13 -16.88
C HIS A 160 1.44 -8.78 -17.60
N ILE A 161 2.51 -8.45 -18.32
CA ILE A 161 2.67 -7.18 -19.04
C ILE A 161 1.62 -7.05 -20.14
N GLU A 162 1.40 -8.10 -20.92
CA GLU A 162 0.35 -8.15 -21.95
C GLU A 162 -1.04 -7.87 -21.38
N GLU A 163 -1.38 -8.47 -20.24
CA GLU A 163 -2.64 -8.23 -19.57
C GLU A 163 -2.75 -6.82 -18.98
N LEU A 164 -1.66 -6.29 -18.40
CA LEU A 164 -1.62 -4.92 -17.87
C LEU A 164 -1.83 -3.88 -18.98
N LEU A 165 -1.33 -4.12 -20.20
CA LEU A 165 -1.60 -3.25 -21.36
C LEU A 165 -3.09 -3.24 -21.75
N LYS A 166 -3.78 -4.37 -21.60
CA LYS A 166 -5.23 -4.47 -21.85
C LYS A 166 -6.02 -3.76 -20.74
N ILE A 167 -5.62 -3.93 -19.49
CA ILE A 167 -6.24 -3.30 -18.30
C ILE A 167 -6.06 -1.77 -18.32
N LYS A 168 -4.94 -1.27 -18.85
CA LYS A 168 -4.60 0.17 -18.90
C LYS A 168 -4.67 0.83 -17.50
N PRO A 169 -3.93 0.31 -16.51
CA PRO A 169 -3.97 0.83 -15.15
C PRO A 169 -3.60 2.31 -15.10
N LYS A 170 -4.18 3.03 -14.15
CA LYS A 170 -3.85 4.42 -13.89
C LYS A 170 -2.47 4.55 -13.26
N ARG A 171 -2.13 3.64 -12.33
CA ARG A 171 -0.81 3.58 -11.65
C ARG A 171 -0.49 2.16 -11.19
N MET A 172 0.77 1.79 -11.32
CA MET A 172 1.36 0.57 -10.78
C MET A 172 2.59 0.94 -9.98
N PHE A 173 2.62 0.54 -8.70
CA PHE A 173 3.81 0.71 -7.88
C PHE A 173 4.67 -0.55 -7.92
N PHE A 174 5.97 -0.37 -7.98
CA PHE A 174 7.00 -1.37 -7.71
C PHE A 174 7.81 -0.89 -6.49
N ALA A 175 8.77 -1.68 -6.02
CA ALA A 175 9.58 -1.34 -4.86
C ALA A 175 11.08 -1.38 -5.19
N TYR A 176 11.83 -0.45 -4.59
CA TYR A 176 13.28 -0.43 -4.53
C TYR A 176 13.72 -0.13 -3.10
N ASP A 177 13.69 -1.16 -2.25
CA ASP A 177 13.89 -1.03 -0.81
C ASP A 177 15.29 -1.47 -0.38
N THR A 178 15.89 -2.37 -1.15
CA THR A 178 17.22 -2.94 -0.95
C THR A 178 17.99 -2.95 -2.27
N LYS A 179 19.33 -3.05 -2.19
CA LYS A 179 20.18 -3.03 -3.39
C LYS A 179 19.80 -4.12 -4.40
N ASP A 180 19.42 -5.30 -3.90
CA ASP A 180 19.13 -6.48 -4.74
C ASP A 180 17.81 -6.35 -5.51
N ASP A 181 16.97 -5.35 -5.18
CA ASP A 181 15.75 -5.07 -5.96
C ASP A 181 16.06 -4.38 -7.30
N TYR A 182 17.25 -3.79 -7.46
CA TYR A 182 17.57 -2.94 -8.61
C TYR A 182 17.56 -3.68 -9.95
N GLU A 183 18.24 -4.83 -10.03
CA GLU A 183 18.35 -5.59 -11.28
C GLU A 183 16.98 -6.07 -11.76
N PRO A 184 16.14 -6.73 -10.93
CA PRO A 184 14.76 -7.05 -11.30
C PRO A 184 13.95 -5.83 -11.73
N LEU A 185 14.09 -4.70 -11.02
CA LEU A 185 13.37 -3.47 -11.35
C LEU A 185 13.81 -2.89 -12.70
N GLN A 186 15.11 -2.91 -13.01
CA GLN A 186 15.64 -2.46 -14.29
C GLN A 186 15.10 -3.32 -15.44
N ILE A 187 15.08 -4.65 -15.28
CA ILE A 187 14.53 -5.57 -16.27
C ILE A 187 13.03 -5.31 -16.46
N ALA A 188 12.28 -5.19 -15.37
CA ALA A 188 10.84 -4.90 -15.42
C ALA A 188 10.55 -3.56 -16.14
N GLY A 189 11.30 -2.50 -15.82
CA GLY A 189 11.19 -1.19 -16.46
C GLY A 189 11.42 -1.27 -17.97
N LYS A 190 12.51 -1.92 -18.39
CA LYS A 190 12.82 -2.16 -19.81
C LYS A 190 11.69 -2.90 -20.52
N ASN A 191 11.20 -4.00 -19.94
CA ASN A 191 10.17 -4.83 -20.57
C ASN A 191 8.82 -4.08 -20.66
N LEU A 192 8.42 -3.35 -19.61
CA LEU A 192 7.20 -2.54 -19.62
C LEU A 192 7.26 -1.43 -20.67
N ILE A 193 8.40 -0.75 -20.80
CA ILE A 193 8.58 0.32 -21.80
C ILE A 193 8.55 -0.25 -23.22
N ASN A 194 9.28 -1.35 -23.47
CA ASN A 194 9.29 -2.02 -24.77
C ASN A 194 7.89 -2.50 -25.18
N ALA A 195 7.06 -2.90 -24.21
CA ALA A 195 5.69 -3.33 -24.46
C ALA A 195 4.71 -2.16 -24.72
N GLY A 196 5.12 -0.90 -24.45
CA GLY A 196 4.35 0.29 -24.80
C GLY A 196 3.95 1.20 -23.63
N PHE A 197 4.39 0.92 -22.40
CA PHE A 197 4.25 1.89 -21.32
C PHE A 197 5.22 3.07 -21.53
N THR A 198 4.80 4.27 -21.14
CA THR A 198 5.62 5.48 -21.32
C THR A 198 5.90 6.17 -19.99
N ILE A 199 7.10 6.74 -19.86
CA ILE A 199 7.52 7.52 -18.69
C ILE A 199 6.59 8.72 -18.48
N ALA A 200 6.16 9.38 -19.57
CA ALA A 200 5.29 10.56 -19.54
C ALA A 200 3.90 10.28 -18.95
N SER A 201 3.43 9.03 -18.98
CA SER A 201 2.13 8.67 -18.40
C SER A 201 2.13 8.68 -16.87
N HIS A 202 3.32 8.58 -16.24
CA HIS A 202 3.49 8.36 -14.80
C HIS A 202 2.71 7.14 -14.27
N THR A 203 2.44 6.16 -15.13
CA THR A 203 1.79 4.90 -14.74
C THR A 203 2.76 4.03 -13.93
N LEU A 204 4.03 4.00 -14.36
CA LEU A 204 5.10 3.24 -13.71
C LEU A 204 5.64 4.05 -12.52
N MET A 205 5.33 3.61 -11.31
CA MET A 205 5.76 4.23 -10.06
C MET A 205 6.68 3.28 -9.29
N CYS A 206 7.60 3.82 -8.48
CA CYS A 206 8.46 3.03 -7.61
C CYS A 206 8.47 3.59 -6.19
N TYR A 207 8.06 2.82 -5.20
CA TYR A 207 8.34 3.13 -3.80
C TYR A 207 9.82 2.90 -3.53
N VAL A 208 10.50 3.89 -2.98
CA VAL A 208 11.91 3.78 -2.61
C VAL A 208 12.04 3.99 -1.11
N LEU A 209 12.45 2.95 -0.37
CA LEU A 209 12.67 3.06 1.07
C LEU A 209 13.85 3.98 1.37
N ILE A 210 13.62 4.95 2.25
CA ILE A 210 14.62 5.93 2.67
C ILE A 210 14.64 6.10 4.19
N GLY A 211 15.78 6.53 4.73
CA GLY A 211 15.92 6.95 6.12
C GLY A 211 15.86 5.83 7.15
N TYR A 212 16.12 4.60 6.73
CA TYR A 212 16.33 3.47 7.63
C TYR A 212 17.71 3.54 8.33
N PRO A 213 17.97 2.75 9.38
CA PRO A 213 19.27 2.76 10.05
C PRO A 213 20.43 2.54 9.08
N LYS A 214 21.45 3.41 9.16
CA LYS A 214 22.63 3.46 8.27
C LYS A 214 22.37 3.97 6.84
N ASP A 215 21.15 4.37 6.50
CA ASP A 215 20.89 5.07 5.24
C ASP A 215 21.39 6.51 5.30
N THR A 216 21.75 7.06 4.13
CA THR A 216 22.22 8.44 3.98
C THR A 216 21.47 9.15 2.86
N PHE A 217 21.42 10.48 2.88
CA PHE A 217 20.76 11.22 1.79
C PHE A 217 21.36 10.91 0.42
N VAL A 218 22.69 10.74 0.34
CA VAL A 218 23.39 10.40 -0.91
C VAL A 218 22.95 9.02 -1.42
N MET A 219 22.91 8.01 -0.55
CA MET A 219 22.47 6.67 -0.92
C MET A 219 20.99 6.65 -1.32
N ALA A 220 20.14 7.35 -0.59
CA ALA A 220 18.71 7.48 -0.89
C ALA A 220 18.47 8.22 -2.21
N GLU A 221 19.13 9.34 -2.44
CA GLU A 221 19.01 10.11 -3.68
C GLU A 221 19.50 9.31 -4.88
N LYS A 222 20.61 8.57 -4.72
CA LYS A 222 21.09 7.64 -5.75
C LYS A 222 20.00 6.65 -6.16
N ARG A 223 19.37 5.93 -5.21
CA ARG A 223 18.29 4.98 -5.52
C ARG A 223 17.08 5.64 -6.17
N LEU A 224 16.72 6.85 -5.73
CA LEU A 224 15.62 7.63 -6.30
C LEU A 224 15.89 8.02 -7.76
N LEU A 225 17.13 8.43 -8.08
CA LEU A 225 17.56 8.76 -9.44
C LEU A 225 17.66 7.51 -10.31
N GLU A 226 18.23 6.42 -9.80
CA GLU A 226 18.31 5.13 -10.49
C GLU A 226 16.92 4.64 -10.92
N ALA A 227 15.91 4.75 -10.06
CA ALA A 227 14.52 4.43 -10.41
C ALA A 227 13.98 5.30 -11.56
N MET A 228 14.37 6.58 -11.63
CA MET A 228 14.00 7.48 -12.73
C MET A 228 14.67 7.11 -14.04
N ASP A 229 15.95 6.73 -13.99
CA ASP A 229 16.75 6.42 -15.18
C ASP A 229 16.25 5.16 -15.88
N ILE A 230 15.70 4.21 -15.11
CA ILE A 230 15.07 2.99 -15.64
C ILE A 230 13.55 3.17 -15.92
N GLY A 231 13.06 4.41 -15.86
CA GLY A 231 11.74 4.79 -16.37
C GLY A 231 10.58 4.80 -15.38
N PHE A 232 10.83 4.62 -14.08
CA PHE A 232 9.81 4.75 -13.03
C PHE A 232 9.77 6.17 -12.46
N THR A 233 8.59 6.63 -12.06
CA THR A 233 8.48 7.80 -11.20
C THR A 233 8.70 7.37 -9.74
N PRO A 234 9.78 7.80 -9.06
CA PRO A 234 10.02 7.42 -7.68
C PRO A 234 9.02 8.09 -6.73
N MET A 235 8.79 7.44 -5.60
CA MET A 235 8.08 7.99 -4.45
C MET A 235 8.85 7.59 -3.20
N ALA A 236 9.46 8.58 -2.54
CA ALA A 236 10.20 8.34 -1.31
C ALA A 236 9.29 7.83 -0.19
N MET A 237 9.54 6.59 0.24
CA MET A 237 8.86 5.93 1.35
C MET A 237 9.74 6.03 2.60
N LEU A 238 9.40 6.97 3.48
CA LEU A 238 10.18 7.17 4.70
C LEU A 238 9.95 6.03 5.69
N TYR A 239 11.03 5.34 6.04
CA TYR A 239 11.05 4.31 7.06
C TYR A 239 10.55 4.85 8.40
N ARG A 240 9.74 4.06 9.10
CA ARG A 240 9.27 4.32 10.46
C ARG A 240 9.43 3.05 11.28
N ASN A 241 10.01 3.18 12.47
CA ASN A 241 10.06 2.10 13.44
C ASN A 241 8.69 1.88 14.10
N LYS A 242 8.59 0.92 15.04
CA LYS A 242 7.34 0.61 15.76
C LYS A 242 6.77 1.79 16.55
N THR A 243 7.60 2.75 16.95
CA THR A 243 7.19 3.98 17.66
C THR A 243 6.86 5.13 16.70
N GLY A 244 7.02 4.93 15.38
CA GLY A 244 6.63 5.91 14.36
C GLY A 244 7.61 7.08 14.21
N GLU A 245 8.75 7.01 14.88
CA GLU A 245 9.75 8.07 14.96
C GLU A 245 10.42 8.30 13.61
N THR A 246 10.64 9.57 13.29
CA THR A 246 11.31 10.01 12.07
C THR A 246 12.07 11.29 12.34
N LYS A 247 13.27 11.44 11.77
CA LYS A 247 14.04 12.70 11.88
C LYS A 247 13.43 13.75 10.95
N GLU A 248 13.36 14.99 11.42
CA GLU A 248 12.76 16.09 10.63
C GLU A 248 13.50 16.35 9.31
N THR A 249 14.82 16.17 9.30
CA THR A 249 15.65 16.27 8.09
C THR A 249 15.22 15.27 7.01
N TRP A 250 14.92 14.03 7.40
CA TRP A 250 14.40 13.00 6.48
C TRP A 250 12.99 13.31 5.96
N LYS A 251 12.11 13.90 6.78
CA LYS A 251 10.80 14.37 6.31
C LYS A 251 10.92 15.48 5.28
N LYS A 252 11.83 16.44 5.50
CA LYS A 252 12.12 17.51 4.53
C LYS A 252 12.63 16.92 3.21
N PHE A 253 13.58 15.99 3.27
CA PHE A 253 14.08 15.28 2.10
C PHE A 253 12.96 14.52 1.37
N GLN A 254 12.14 13.74 2.08
CA GLN A 254 11.01 12.99 1.52
C GLN A 254 10.05 13.89 0.71
N ARG A 255 9.75 15.09 1.21
CA ARG A 255 8.81 16.03 0.55
C ARG A 255 9.26 16.39 -0.87
N LEU A 256 10.58 16.41 -1.13
CA LEU A 256 11.13 16.68 -2.45
C LEU A 256 10.82 15.56 -3.47
N TRP A 257 10.48 14.38 -2.96
CA TRP A 257 10.28 13.14 -3.70
C TRP A 257 8.88 12.52 -3.46
N ALA A 258 7.94 13.30 -2.91
CA ALA A 258 6.63 12.80 -2.49
C ALA A 258 5.56 12.94 -3.59
N ARG A 259 5.82 13.72 -4.65
CA ARG A 259 4.85 14.02 -5.72
C ARG A 259 5.55 14.15 -7.06
N ALA A 260 5.01 13.49 -8.09
CA ALA A 260 5.53 13.52 -9.46
C ALA A 260 5.82 14.95 -9.96
N GLY A 261 4.88 15.89 -9.78
CA GLY A 261 5.07 17.28 -10.23
C GLY A 261 6.30 17.97 -9.62
N LEU A 262 6.62 17.71 -8.35
CA LEU A 262 7.84 18.26 -7.72
C LEU A 262 9.10 17.59 -8.24
N ILE A 263 9.04 16.27 -8.46
CA ILE A 263 10.16 15.46 -8.96
C ILE A 263 10.56 15.93 -10.37
N TYR A 264 9.60 16.02 -11.29
CA TYR A 264 9.88 16.42 -12.67
C TYR A 264 10.23 17.90 -12.81
N ALA A 265 9.66 18.79 -11.99
CA ALA A 265 10.08 20.19 -11.93
C ALA A 265 11.54 20.35 -11.47
N ARG A 266 12.04 19.45 -10.60
CA ARG A 266 13.47 19.43 -10.23
C ARG A 266 14.34 18.89 -11.35
N LYS A 267 13.92 17.84 -12.06
CA LYS A 267 14.71 17.29 -13.19
C LYS A 267 15.03 18.35 -14.24
N GLN A 268 14.07 19.21 -14.58
CA GLN A 268 14.28 20.31 -15.52
C GLN A 268 15.28 21.37 -15.06
N LYS A 269 15.64 21.43 -13.76
CA LYS A 269 16.66 22.37 -13.25
C LYS A 269 18.09 21.81 -13.32
N PHE A 270 18.23 20.52 -13.61
CA PHE A 270 19.51 19.82 -13.70
C PHE A 270 19.81 19.32 -15.13
N LEU A 271 18.95 19.67 -16.09
CA LEU A 271 19.14 19.56 -17.53
C LEU A 271 19.33 20.97 -18.09
#